data_AF-A0A8K0HPK3-F1
#
_entry.id   AF-A0A8K0HPK3-F1
#
_cell.length_a   1.000
_cell.length_b   1.000
_cell.length_c   1.000
_cell.angle_alpha   90.00
_cell.angle_beta   90.00
_cell.angle_gamma   90.00
#
_symmetry.space_group_name_H-M   'P 1'
#
loop_
_entity.id
_entity.type
_entity.pdbx_description
1 polymer ?
#
loop_
_entity_poly.entity_id
_entity_poly.type
_entity_poly.pdbx_seq_one_letter_code
_entity_poly.pdbx_strand_id
1 'polypeptide(L)' 'MTPRGLVEEDFGRIGEFLHRAVTITLRIQKNHGKLLDFNKGLENNKDIEELKVDAEKFSSSFGMYGCKLPEMSYPT' A
#
# COMPACT_ATOMS: atom_id res chain seq x y z
N MET A 1 4.94 5.74 11.29
CA MET A 1 5.92 5.97 10.20
C MET A 1 7.05 6.90 10.64
N THR A 2 6.77 8.06 11.22
CA THR A 2 7.79 8.99 11.76
C THR A 2 8.79 8.38 12.75
N PRO A 3 8.39 7.47 13.68
CA PRO A 3 9.34 6.79 14.56
C PRO A 3 10.31 5.85 13.82
N ARG A 4 9.99 5.45 12.58
CA ARG A 4 10.86 4.64 11.71
C ARG A 4 11.84 5.49 10.86
N GLY A 5 11.87 6.81 11.06
CA GLY A 5 12.81 7.70 10.37
C GLY A 5 12.31 8.25 9.02
N LEU A 6 11.01 8.15 8.72
CA LEU A 6 10.45 8.75 7.51
C LEU A 6 10.51 10.28 7.56
N VAL A 7 11.08 10.89 6.51
CA VAL A 7 11.21 12.34 6.34
C VAL A 7 10.16 12.89 5.37
N GLU A 8 10.13 14.21 5.14
CA GLU A 8 9.13 14.88 4.30
C GLU A 8 9.08 14.31 2.86
N GLU A 9 10.22 13.94 2.28
CA GLU A 9 10.28 13.30 0.96
C GLU A 9 9.57 11.94 0.93
N ASP A 10 9.68 11.15 2.00
CA ASP A 10 9.00 9.86 2.14
C ASP A 10 7.49 10.03 2.26
N PHE A 11 7.05 11.10 2.95
CA PHE A 11 5.64 11.47 3.02
C PHE A 11 5.07 11.90 1.66
N GLY A 12 5.88 12.53 0.81
CA GLY A 12 5.51 12.80 -0.59
C GLY A 12 5.19 11.51 -1.35
N ARG A 13 6.03 10.49 -1.18
CA ARG A 13 5.84 9.17 -1.82
C ARG A 13 4.62 8.41 -1.26
N ILE A 14 4.35 8.53 0.04
CA ILE A 14 3.11 8.02 0.66
C ILE A 14 1.88 8.71 0.06
N GLY A 15 1.96 10.02 -0.19
CA GLY A 15 0.93 10.78 -0.87
C GLY A 15 0.64 10.25 -2.27
N GLU A 16 1.67 9.90 -3.04
CA GLU A 16 1.50 9.26 -4.35
C GLU A 16 0.84 7.88 -4.25
N PHE A 17 1.20 7.06 -3.26
CA PHE A 17 0.55 5.77 -3.03
C PHE A 17 -0.95 5.93 -2.70
N LEU A 18 -1.29 6.90 -1.85
CA LEU A 18 -2.69 7.25 -1.56
C LEU A 18 -3.43 7.72 -2.82
N HIS A 19 -2.80 8.58 -3.62
CA HIS A 19 -3.40 9.06 -4.87
C HIS A 19 -3.67 7.90 -5.85
N ARG A 20 -2.72 6.98 -6.01
CA ARG A 20 -2.90 5.76 -6.83
C ARG A 20 -4.02 4.88 -6.28
N ALA A 21 -4.05 4.64 -4.97
CA ALA A 21 -5.10 3.85 -4.33
C ALA A 21 -6.50 4.43 -4.60
N VAL A 22 -6.68 5.74 -4.42
CA VAL A 22 -7.96 6.41 -4.69
C VAL A 22 -8.31 6.34 -6.17
N THR A 23 -7.34 6.51 -7.06
CA THR A 23 -7.57 6.41 -8.52
C THR A 23 -8.04 5.01 -8.92
N ILE A 24 -7.43 3.96 -8.37
CA ILE A 24 -7.84 2.56 -8.60
C ILE A 24 -9.25 2.34 -8.05
N THR A 25 -9.52 2.79 -6.84
CA THR A 25 -10.85 2.73 -6.20
C THR A 25 -11.90 3.43 -7.06
N LEU A 26 -11.60 4.62 -7.60
CA LEU A 26 -12.51 5.34 -8.50
C LEU A 26 -12.78 4.61 -9.82
N ARG A 27 -11.76 3.96 -10.40
CA ARG A 27 -11.93 3.13 -11.62
C ARG A 27 -12.82 1.93 -11.34
N ILE A 28 -12.60 1.23 -10.23
CA ILE A 28 -13.41 0.07 -9.83
C ILE A 28 -14.84 0.53 -9.55
N GLN A 29 -15.03 1.64 -8.82
CA GLN A 29 -16.34 2.20 -8.54
C GLN A 29 -17.08 2.64 -9.81
N LYS A 30 -16.39 3.15 -10.83
CA LYS A 30 -16.99 3.46 -12.15
C LYS A 30 -17.44 2.21 -12.89
N ASN A 31 -16.66 1.13 -12.86
CA ASN A 31 -16.97 -0.09 -13.60
C ASN A 31 -18.02 -0.97 -12.93
N HIS A 32 -18.03 -1.02 -11.60
CA HIS A 32 -18.86 -1.97 -10.85
C HIS A 32 -20.01 -1.31 -10.08
N GLY A 33 -20.00 0.01 -9.84
CA GLY A 33 -21.06 0.67 -9.07
C GLY A 33 -20.80 0.71 -7.56
N LYS A 34 -21.86 0.80 -6.73
CA LYS A 34 -21.73 1.04 -5.28
C LYS A 34 -21.59 -0.26 -4.46
N LEU A 35 -20.57 -0.28 -3.60
CA LEU A 35 -20.35 -1.11 -2.40
C LEU A 35 -20.37 -2.64 -2.56
N LEU A 36 -21.46 -3.25 -3.04
CA LEU A 36 -21.57 -4.72 -3.20
C LEU A 36 -20.80 -5.22 -4.42
N ASP A 37 -20.99 -4.58 -5.56
CA ASP A 37 -20.28 -4.92 -6.80
C ASP A 37 -18.84 -4.39 -6.81
N PHE A 38 -18.54 -3.38 -5.98
CA PHE A 38 -17.18 -2.87 -5.80
C PHE A 38 -16.22 -3.98 -5.35
N ASN A 39 -16.67 -4.85 -4.44
CA ASN A 39 -15.85 -5.97 -3.96
C ASN A 39 -15.46 -6.94 -5.09
N LYS A 40 -16.31 -7.14 -6.09
CA LYS A 40 -16.00 -8.00 -7.25
C LYS A 40 -14.88 -7.43 -8.12
N GLY A 41 -14.75 -6.11 -8.18
CA GLY A 41 -13.68 -5.45 -8.92
C GLY A 41 -12.36 -5.33 -8.14
N LEU A 42 -12.36 -5.66 -6.84
CA LEU A 42 -11.13 -5.83 -6.04
C LEU A 42 -10.51 -7.22 -6.27
N GLU A 43 -11.33 -8.23 -6.55
CA GLU A 43 -10.85 -9.58 -6.82
C GLU A 43 -10.04 -9.62 -8.13
N ASN A 44 -8.78 -10.09 -8.07
CA ASN A 44 -7.85 -10.17 -9.22
C ASN A 44 -7.44 -8.83 -9.86
N ASN A 45 -7.44 -7.73 -9.09
CA ASN A 45 -7.01 -6.44 -9.62
C ASN A 45 -5.48 -6.28 -9.59
N LYS A 46 -4.83 -6.39 -10.76
CA LYS A 46 -3.37 -6.28 -10.90
C LYS A 46 -2.84 -4.94 -10.39
N ASP A 47 -3.58 -3.85 -10.58
CA ASP A 47 -3.18 -2.53 -10.08
C ASP A 47 -3.06 -2.50 -8.55
N ILE A 48 -3.89 -3.27 -7.83
CA ILE A 48 -3.84 -3.38 -6.36
C ILE A 48 -2.66 -4.24 -5.93
N GLU A 49 -2.38 -5.35 -6.63
CA GLU A 49 -1.20 -6.17 -6.36
C GLU A 49 0.10 -5.38 -6.58
N GLU A 50 0.21 -4.63 -7.68
CA GLU A 50 1.36 -3.78 -7.94
C GLU A 50 1.52 -2.70 -6.87
N LEU A 51 0.43 -2.01 -6.50
CA LEU A 51 0.45 -1.01 -5.44
C LEU A 51 0.91 -1.61 -4.10
N LYS A 52 0.43 -2.82 -3.78
CA LYS A 52 0.82 -3.54 -2.56
C LYS A 52 2.31 -3.87 -2.57
N VAL A 53 2.83 -4.44 -3.66
CA VAL A 53 4.26 -4.79 -3.78
C VAL A 53 5.15 -3.55 -3.65
N ASP A 54 4.77 -2.44 -4.30
CA ASP A 54 5.53 -1.19 -4.23
C ASP A 54 5.51 -0.57 -2.83
N ALA A 55 4.35 -0.61 -2.15
CA ALA A 55 4.20 -0.16 -0.77
C ALA A 55 4.96 -1.06 0.23
N GLU A 56 4.97 -2.38 0.02
CA GLU A 56 5.75 -3.33 0.83
C GLU A 56 7.25 -3.08 0.65
N LYS A 57 7.76 -2.95 -0.58
CA LYS A 57 9.17 -2.60 -0.85
C LYS A 57 9.57 -1.28 -0.21
N PHE A 58 8.70 -0.28 -0.31
CA PHE A 58 8.92 1.02 0.33
C PHE A 58 8.99 0.86 1.85
N SER A 59 8.03 0.16 2.46
CA SER A 59 8.00 -0.09 3.90
C SER A 59 9.19 -0.90 4.41
N SER A 60 9.65 -1.92 3.66
CA SER A 60 10.80 -2.76 4.01
C SER A 60 12.13 -2.02 3.95
N SER A 61 12.18 -0.88 3.24
CA SER A 61 13.36 -0.02 3.22
C SER A 61 13.57 0.74 4.54
N PHE A 62 12.53 0.82 5.39
CA PHE A 62 12.61 1.48 6.69
C PHE A 62 12.85 0.47 7.82
N GLY A 63 13.84 0.76 8.67
CA GLY A 63 14.11 -0.04 9.86
C GLY A 63 12.90 -0.10 10.79
N MET A 64 12.59 -1.30 11.27
CA MET A 64 11.55 -1.49 12.27
C MET A 64 12.12 -1.22 13.68
N TYR A 65 11.56 -0.22 14.36
CA TYR A 65 11.89 0.04 15.76
C TYR A 65 11.29 -1.04 16.66
N GLY A 66 12.11 -1.65 17.51
CA GLY A 66 11.68 -2.54 18.60
C GLY A 66 11.75 -4.05 18.33
N CYS A 67 11.89 -4.51 17.07
CA CYS A 67 12.08 -5.92 16.73
C CYS A 67 13.19 -6.09 15.69
N LYS A 68 14.11 -7.04 15.93
CA LYS A 68 15.12 -7.42 14.94
C LYS A 68 14.43 -8.28 13.86
N LEU A 69 14.47 -7.82 12.61
CA LEU A 69 13.94 -8.52 11.44
C LEU A 69 14.31 -10.02 11.36
N PRO A 70 15.55 -10.47 11.67
CA PRO A 70 15.90 -11.90 11.58
C PRO A 70 15.23 -12.81 12.64
N GLU A 71 14.60 -12.26 13.69
CA GLU A 71 13.93 -13.05 14.74
C GLU A 71 12.41 -13.17 14.53
N MET A 72 11.86 -12.59 13.45
CA MET A 72 10.44 -12.69 13.14
C MET A 72 10.10 -13.98 12.39
N SER A 73 8.98 -14.60 12.76
CA SER A 73 8.45 -15.80 12.09
C SER A 73 8.09 -15.57 10.61
N TYR A 74 7.90 -14.30 10.21
CA TYR A 74 7.64 -13.88 8.83
C TYR A 74 8.49 -12.64 8.50
N PRO A 75 9.74 -12.82 8.05
CA PRO A 75 10.54 -11.70 7.56
C PRO A 75 9.97 -11.24 6.23
N THR A 76 9.49 -9.99 6.18
CA THR A 76 9.07 -9.28 4.97
C THR A 76 10.24 -8.88 4.10
#